data_AF-A0AAE4B6V9-F1
#
_entry.id   AF-A0AAE4B6V9-F1
#
_cell.length_a   1.000
_cell.length_b   1.000
_cell.length_c   1.000
_cell.angle_alpha   90.00
_cell.angle_beta   90.00
_cell.angle_gamma   90.00
#
_symmetry.space_group_name_H-M   'P 1'
#
loop_
_entity.id
_entity.type
_entity.pdbx_description
1 polymer ?
#
loop_
_entity_poly.entity_id
_entity_poly.type
_entity_poly.pdbx_seq_one_letter_code
_entity_poly.pdbx_strand_id
1 'polypeptide(L)' 'LGDEDHLGDMDFKVTGTKDGITACQMDIKVDGLAHEILEKALMQAKEGRLHILGEMMKTISEPNEQLKA' A
#
# COMPACT_ATOMS: atom_id res chain seq x y z
N LEU A 1 -16.34 -3.64 4.94
CA LEU A 1 -15.31 -4.37 4.18
C LEU A 1 -15.90 -4.66 2.82
N GLY A 2 -15.19 -4.34 1.74
CA GLY A 2 -15.70 -4.55 0.38
C GLY A 2 -15.77 -6.03 0.03
N ASP A 3 -16.57 -6.38 -0.97
CA ASP A 3 -16.85 -7.78 -1.35
C ASP A 3 -15.57 -8.58 -1.68
N GLU A 4 -14.52 -7.92 -2.18
CA GLU A 4 -13.23 -8.53 -2.52
C GLU A 4 -12.43 -9.00 -1.29
N ASP A 5 -12.61 -8.37 -0.12
CA ASP A 5 -11.85 -8.69 1.10
C ASP A 5 -12.26 -10.04 1.72
N HIS A 6 -13.53 -10.45 1.54
CA HIS A 6 -14.02 -11.75 1.98
C HIS A 6 -13.54 -12.91 1.10
N LEU A 7 -13.11 -12.62 -0.13
CA LEU A 7 -12.75 -13.64 -1.12
C LEU A 7 -11.25 -13.93 -1.18
N GLY A 8 -10.42 -13.10 -0.55
CA GLY A 8 -8.96 -13.25 -0.57
C GLY A 8 -8.43 -14.18 0.52
N ASP A 9 -7.52 -15.09 0.14
CA ASP A 9 -6.78 -15.99 1.05
C ASP A 9 -5.75 -15.25 1.94
N MET A 10 -5.41 -14.03 1.53
CA MET A 10 -4.56 -13.11 2.25
C MET A 10 -5.05 -11.70 1.95
N ASP A 11 -5.11 -10.85 2.96
CA ASP A 11 -5.25 -9.41 2.77
C ASP A 11 -4.07 -8.67 3.42
N PHE A 12 -3.64 -7.58 2.79
CA PHE A 12 -2.56 -6.77 3.34
C PHE A 12 -2.74 -5.30 2.98
N LYS A 13 -2.15 -4.46 3.80
CA LYS A 13 -2.10 -3.02 3.63
C LYS A 13 -0.64 -2.60 3.67
N VAL A 14 -0.23 -1.75 2.74
CA VAL A 14 1.14 -1.22 2.69
C VAL A 14 1.11 0.29 2.51
N THR A 15 1.91 1.00 3.29
CA THR A 15 2.09 2.44 3.19
C THR A 15 3.56 2.79 3.10
N GLY A 16 3.88 3.97 2.58
CA GLY A 16 5.27 4.38 2.43
C GLY A 16 5.48 5.60 1.56
N THR A 17 6.75 5.95 1.42
CA THR A 17 7.23 7.03 0.55
C THR A 17 7.71 6.45 -0.79
N LYS A 18 8.21 7.32 -1.67
CA LYS A 18 8.93 6.90 -2.87
C LYS A 18 10.19 6.07 -2.54
N ASP A 19 10.77 6.28 -1.37
CA ASP A 19 12.05 5.69 -0.95
C ASP A 19 11.88 4.35 -0.23
N GLY A 20 10.69 4.03 0.28
CA GLY A 20 10.50 2.78 1.03
C GLY A 20 9.12 2.60 1.65
N ILE A 21 8.91 1.42 2.23
CA ILE A 21 7.74 1.10 3.04
C ILE A 21 7.92 1.71 4.43
N THR A 22 6.88 2.35 4.96
CA THR A 22 6.87 2.88 6.34
C THR A 22 6.02 2.03 7.27
N ALA A 23 4.98 1.36 6.75
CA ALA A 23 4.22 0.37 7.49
C ALA A 23 3.66 -0.71 6.57
N CYS A 24 3.51 -1.90 7.11
CA CYS A 24 2.85 -3.03 6.46
C CYS A 24 2.03 -3.80 7.50
N GLN A 25 0.78 -4.11 7.18
CA GLN A 25 -0.09 -5.02 7.91
C GLN A 25 -0.43 -6.18 6.99
N MET A 26 -0.33 -7.42 7.48
CA MET A 26 -0.68 -8.64 6.75
C MET A 26 -1.58 -9.52 7.60
N ASP A 27 -2.72 -9.90 7.04
CA ASP A 27 -3.66 -10.84 7.62
C ASP A 27 -3.74 -12.07 6.68
N ILE A 28 -3.10 -13.17 7.09
CA ILE A 28 -3.05 -14.42 6.32
C ILE A 28 -4.17 -15.33 6.81
N LYS A 29 -5.05 -15.77 5.91
CA LYS A 29 -6.24 -16.59 6.24
C LYS A 29 -6.07 -18.07 5.93
N VAL A 30 -4.96 -18.46 5.30
CA VAL A 30 -4.64 -19.85 4.89
C VAL A 30 -3.23 -20.26 5.31
N ASP A 31 -3.03 -21.56 5.55
CA ASP A 31 -1.69 -22.11 5.79
C ASP A 31 -0.89 -22.17 4.48
N GLY A 32 0.34 -21.67 4.49
CA GLY A 32 1.32 -21.97 3.44
C GLY A 32 1.33 -21.06 2.20
N LEU A 33 1.11 -19.75 2.36
CA LEU A 33 1.35 -18.79 1.27
C LEU A 33 2.82 -18.86 0.81
N ALA A 34 3.05 -19.19 -0.47
CA ALA A 34 4.40 -19.27 -1.01
C ALA A 34 5.09 -17.90 -1.02
N HIS A 35 6.37 -17.85 -0.64
CA HIS A 35 7.17 -16.61 -0.61
C HIS A 35 7.14 -15.86 -1.95
N GLU A 36 7.19 -16.60 -3.08
CA GLU A 36 7.14 -16.01 -4.42
C GLU A 36 5.82 -15.25 -4.69
N ILE A 37 4.69 -15.74 -4.15
CA ILE A 37 3.40 -15.07 -4.28
C ILE A 37 3.39 -13.78 -3.46
N LEU A 38 3.94 -13.82 -2.25
CA LEU A 38 4.07 -12.65 -1.39
C LEU A 38 4.94 -11.56 -2.05
N GLU A 39 6.06 -11.96 -2.65
CA GLU A 39 6.95 -11.04 -3.36
C GLU A 39 6.24 -10.38 -4.54
N LYS A 40 5.52 -11.16 -5.37
CA LYS A 40 4.71 -10.62 -6.47
C LYS A 40 3.65 -9.64 -5.97
N ALA A 41 2.95 -9.97 -4.91
CA ALA A 41 1.93 -9.10 -4.31
C ALA A 41 2.53 -7.77 -3.81
N LEU A 42 3.68 -7.81 -3.15
CA LEU A 42 4.38 -6.61 -2.68
C LEU A 42 4.90 -5.75 -3.85
N MET A 43 5.36 -6.37 -4.94
CA MET A 43 5.79 -5.65 -6.14
C MET A 43 4.63 -4.95 -6.83
N GLN A 44 3.48 -5.61 -6.97
CA GLN A 44 2.26 -4.98 -7.48
C GLN A 44 1.80 -3.83 -6.57
N ALA A 45 1.84 -4.03 -5.25
CA ALA A 45 1.47 -2.98 -4.30
C ALA A 45 2.44 -1.79 -4.32
N LYS A 46 3.73 -2.00 -4.61
CA LYS A 46 4.69 -0.91 -4.84
C LYS A 46 4.27 -0.05 -6.02
N GLU A 47 3.89 -0.66 -7.16
CA GLU A 47 3.43 0.06 -8.34
C GLU A 47 2.16 0.85 -8.04
N GLY A 48 1.17 0.21 -7.41
CA GLY A 48 -0.07 0.88 -6.99
C GLY A 48 0.17 2.04 -6.03
N ARG A 49 1.04 1.85 -5.03
CA ARG A 49 1.41 2.91 -4.07
C ARG A 49 2.08 4.10 -4.75
N LEU A 50 3.03 3.86 -5.66
CA LEU A 50 3.71 4.93 -6.39
C LEU A 50 2.74 5.67 -7.32
N HIS A 51 1.79 4.98 -7.93
CA HIS A 51 0.73 5.61 -8.72
C HIS A 51 -0.13 6.55 -7.85
N ILE A 52 -0.67 6.05 -6.73
CA ILE A 52 -1.49 6.85 -5.80
C ILE A 52 -0.70 8.06 -5.27
N LEU A 53 0.56 7.86 -4.85
CA LEU A 53 1.42 8.95 -4.40
C LEU A 53 1.63 9.97 -5.52
N GLY A 54 1.81 9.54 -6.76
CA GLY A 54 1.91 10.42 -7.93
C GLY A 54 0.66 11.29 -8.11
N GLU A 55 -0.54 10.73 -7.98
CA GLU A 55 -1.79 11.51 -8.04
C GLU A 55 -1.91 12.50 -6.87
N MET A 56 -1.54 12.11 -5.65
CA MET A 56 -1.53 13.02 -4.49
C MET A 56 -0.60 14.23 -4.72
N MET A 57 0.59 13.98 -5.26
CA MET A 57 1.61 15.01 -5.50
C MET A 57 1.19 16.03 -6.58
N LYS A 58 0.26 15.69 -7.48
CA LYS A 58 -0.33 16.67 -8.41
C LYS A 58 -1.20 17.71 -7.71
N THR A 59 -1.68 17.40 -6.51
CA THR A 59 -2.53 18.29 -5.71
C THR A 59 -1.71 19.07 -4.70
N ILE A 60 -0.83 18.41 -3.94
CA ILE A 60 0.05 19.03 -2.95
C ILE A 60 1.35 18.24 -2.86
N SER A 61 2.44 18.86 -3.29
CA SER A 61 3.77 18.23 -3.29
C SER A 61 4.62 18.58 -2.07
N GLU A 62 4.30 19.68 -1.40
CA GLU A 62 5.05 20.20 -0.28
C GLU A 62 4.10 20.78 0.78
N PRO A 63 4.49 20.77 2.06
CA PRO A 63 3.71 21.41 3.12
C PRO A 63 3.59 22.92 2.89
N ASN A 64 2.48 23.52 3.34
CA ASN A 64 2.35 24.98 3.36
C ASN A 64 3.43 25.62 4.25
N GLU A 65 3.99 26.75 3.81
CA GLU A 65 4.96 27.52 4.60
C GLU A 65 4.38 28.02 5.92
N GLN A 66 3.07 28.26 5.96
CA GLN A 66 2.37 28.81 7.11
C GLN A 66 1.23 27.88 7.52
N LEU A 67 1.06 27.74 8.84
CA LEU A 67 -0.09 27.09 9.42
C LEU A 67 -1.35 27.95 9.18
N LYS A 68 -2.49 27.27 9.05
CA LYS A 68 -3.78 27.97 8.97
C LYS A 68 -4.00 28.74 10.28
N ALA A 69 -4.41 30.00 10.15
CA ALA A 69 -4.80 30.86 11.28
C ALA A 69 -6.01 30.30 12.05
#